data_AF-W2HWE6-F1
#
_entry.id   AF-W2HWE6-F1
#
_cell.length_a   1.000
_cell.length_b   1.000
_cell.length_c   1.000
_cell.angle_alpha   90.00
_cell.angle_beta   90.00
_cell.angle_gamma   90.00
#
_symmetry.space_group_name_H-M   'P 1'
#
loop_
_entity.id
_entity.type
_entity.pdbx_description
1 polymer ?
#
loop_
_entity_poly.entity_id
_entity_poly.type
_entity_poly.pdbx_seq_one_letter_code
_entity_poly.pdbx_strand_id
1 'polypeptide(L)'
;MQLPSKLSKLKFIGFGVTESGIVKGGPAIVDLTELLYNCFTTQPNNIISVINTDNLPKNGDTIKSLVLGTEWKGQPSDLVPFRAYVESNVHLHNTMVDRLTSHRAGDSLVPLTEPWPTKTLVIEDLNGVLDAKKLSSLPGVHIRTTAGQLEQDHLLKLSIANAVHTAMVYLLALTRVKTTCDVLKYPEIRQYLDLLYAKDIAPSLELRGISKQEAQHTYDEWMARVEHKHFGLDNFWVGQNAMLKYGVRLFSNVEANVTKDKNYRPSVFMAFATALILRYLTPTQADSRKEDGSGEIFVGAMDSIQDRTPIYSTTEKTWVYANGLSANISTGKYEFLDGEEGHTAKLLWKISQKVFGASKSSSNDFPKSARAESSSEVSSGVGVAVASVLSSVKGFDLTNDAYASFAADVAALYQRLVSGKQTALETLEDVLRNHHTSEYLATKEEVATFVREAVASVQIIDVHTHLFPPSHGKLMLWGINELLTYHYLVAEFLQTAHMQVEEFNSYSKEKQAGLIWQHLF
;
A
#
# COMPACT_ATOMS: atom_id res chain seq x y z
N MET A 1 39.13 13.29 19.82
CA MET A 1 39.66 12.13 19.05
C MET A 1 41.04 12.46 18.48
N GLN A 2 42.07 11.62 18.66
CA GLN A 2 43.40 11.80 18.02
C GLN A 2 43.46 11.28 16.56
N LEU A 3 42.32 10.92 15.96
CA LEU A 3 42.27 10.26 14.65
C LEU A 3 42.77 11.16 13.49
N PRO A 4 42.33 12.44 13.37
CA PRO A 4 42.66 13.25 12.19
C PRO A 4 44.14 13.53 11.98
N SER A 5 44.91 13.75 13.05
CA SER A 5 46.37 13.90 12.96
C SER A 5 47.09 12.63 12.51
N LYS A 6 46.44 11.47 12.64
CA LYS A 6 46.95 10.17 12.19
C LYS A 6 46.49 9.80 10.77
N LEU A 7 45.59 10.58 10.17
CA LEU A 7 45.00 10.31 8.86
C LEU A 7 45.40 11.39 7.83
N SER A 8 46.70 11.52 7.55
CA SER A 8 47.24 12.50 6.58
C SER A 8 46.80 12.32 5.13
N LYS A 9 46.09 11.22 4.84
CA LYS A 9 45.54 10.88 3.52
C LYS A 9 44.01 10.78 3.53
N LEU A 10 43.34 11.24 4.58
CA LEU A 10 41.88 11.22 4.66
C LEU A 10 41.31 12.07 3.53
N LYS A 11 40.57 11.45 2.62
CA LYS A 11 39.86 12.16 1.53
C LYS A 11 38.36 11.96 1.56
N PHE A 12 37.91 10.88 2.18
CA PHE A 12 36.51 10.46 2.16
C PHE A 12 36.04 10.18 3.59
N ILE A 13 34.84 10.67 3.89
CA ILE A 13 34.08 10.31 5.09
C ILE A 13 32.76 9.74 4.59
N GLY A 14 32.54 8.44 4.79
CA GLY A 14 31.22 7.84 4.61
C GLY A 14 30.33 8.22 5.79
N PHE A 15 29.09 8.64 5.51
CA PHE A 15 28.13 9.03 6.53
C PHE A 15 26.80 8.30 6.30
N GLY A 16 26.32 7.58 7.31
CA GLY A 16 25.09 6.80 7.24
C GLY A 16 24.56 6.52 8.63
N VAL A 17 23.49 7.20 9.02
CA VAL A 17 22.98 7.24 10.40
C VAL A 17 21.46 7.17 10.46
N THR A 18 20.80 6.81 9.36
CA THR A 18 19.34 6.87 9.12
C THR A 18 18.81 8.30 9.08
N GLU A 19 17.63 8.49 8.49
CA GLU A 19 16.97 9.81 8.45
C GLU A 19 16.77 10.41 9.84
N SER A 20 16.48 9.57 10.86
CA SER A 20 16.36 10.00 12.25
C SER A 20 17.66 10.46 12.90
N GLY A 21 18.82 10.08 12.36
CA GLY A 21 20.13 10.50 12.85
C GLY A 21 20.55 11.89 12.33
N ILE A 22 19.93 12.37 11.24
CA ILE A 22 20.24 13.65 10.60
C ILE A 22 19.40 14.76 11.24
N VAL A 23 19.72 15.08 12.50
CA VAL A 23 18.96 16.05 13.32
C VAL A 23 19.90 17.04 14.01
N LYS A 24 19.40 18.25 14.26
CA LYS A 24 20.16 19.32 14.93
C LYS A 24 20.58 18.90 16.34
N GLY A 25 21.87 19.00 16.64
CA GLY A 25 22.43 18.60 17.93
C GLY A 25 22.45 17.08 18.18
N GLY A 26 22.09 16.26 17.18
CA GLY A 26 22.18 14.82 17.28
C GLY A 26 23.65 14.35 17.39
N PRO A 27 23.94 13.25 18.12
CA PRO A 27 25.31 12.78 18.34
C PRO A 27 26.12 12.63 17.07
N ALA A 28 25.53 12.09 16.00
CA ALA A 28 26.21 11.91 14.72
C ALA A 28 26.68 13.23 14.07
N ILE A 29 25.84 14.27 14.14
CA ILE A 29 26.18 15.60 13.61
C ILE A 29 27.25 16.26 14.49
N VAL A 30 27.14 16.13 15.81
CA VAL A 30 28.14 16.63 16.75
C VAL A 30 29.49 15.96 16.48
N ASP A 31 29.53 14.64 16.38
CA ASP A 31 30.76 13.87 16.13
C ASP A 31 31.37 14.21 14.76
N LEU A 32 30.55 14.37 13.72
CA LEU A 32 31.03 14.81 12.40
C LEU A 32 31.61 16.23 12.47
N THR A 33 30.95 17.14 13.18
CA THR A 33 31.40 18.53 13.34
C THR A 33 32.73 18.58 14.09
N GLU A 34 32.85 17.84 15.19
CA GLU A 34 34.10 17.69 15.94
C GLU A 34 35.22 17.08 15.09
N LEU A 35 34.90 16.07 14.28
CA LEU A 35 35.86 15.44 13.38
C LEU A 35 36.38 16.43 12.33
N LEU A 36 35.50 17.20 11.70
CA LEU A 36 35.86 18.21 10.70
C LEU A 36 36.67 19.36 11.34
N TYR A 37 36.32 19.80 12.54
CA TYR A 37 37.09 20.79 13.27
C TYR A 37 38.51 20.29 13.61
N ASN A 38 38.64 19.03 14.00
CA ASN A 38 39.94 18.40 14.22
C ASN A 38 40.74 18.27 12.91
N CYS A 39 40.09 18.02 11.77
CA CYS A 39 40.75 18.07 10.46
C CYS A 39 41.23 19.47 10.12
N PHE A 40 40.40 20.49 10.32
CA PHE A 40 40.76 21.90 10.13
C PHE A 40 42.00 22.30 10.93
N THR A 41 42.05 21.96 12.21
CA THR A 41 43.16 22.33 13.10
C THR A 41 44.46 21.59 12.80
N THR A 42 44.40 20.37 12.25
CA THR A 42 45.59 19.54 12.00
C THR A 42 46.05 19.56 10.55
N GLN A 43 45.14 19.72 9.60
CA GLN A 43 45.36 19.65 8.15
C GLN A 43 44.42 20.64 7.42
N PRO A 44 44.59 21.96 7.61
CA PRO A 44 43.66 22.99 7.12
C PRO A 44 43.53 23.05 5.58
N ASN A 45 44.49 22.46 4.86
CA ASN A 45 44.49 22.45 3.39
C ASN A 45 43.93 21.15 2.79
N ASN A 46 43.51 20.20 3.61
CA ASN A 46 42.98 18.94 3.11
C ASN A 46 41.62 19.15 2.43
N ILE A 47 41.35 18.41 1.36
CA ILE A 47 40.05 18.40 0.69
C ILE A 47 39.33 17.12 1.12
N ILE A 48 38.17 17.28 1.74
CA ILE A 48 37.39 16.18 2.32
C ILE A 48 36.05 16.09 1.61
N SER A 49 35.77 14.92 1.04
CA SER A 49 34.45 14.56 0.53
C SER A 49 33.66 13.77 1.58
N VAL A 50 32.53 14.30 2.00
CA VAL A 50 31.56 13.58 2.85
C VAL A 50 30.48 13.00 1.95
N ILE A 51 30.36 11.67 1.94
CA ILE A 51 29.43 10.94 1.07
C ILE A 51 28.36 10.31 1.97
N ASN A 52 27.14 10.83 1.88
CA ASN A 52 26.00 10.31 2.64
C ASN A 52 25.36 9.09 1.95
N THR A 53 24.87 8.14 2.74
CA THR A 53 24.15 6.96 2.24
C THR A 53 22.74 6.79 2.81
N ASP A 54 22.20 7.82 3.46
CA ASP A 54 20.82 7.83 3.93
C ASP A 54 19.86 8.32 2.83
N ASN A 55 18.65 7.74 2.80
CA ASN A 55 17.63 7.99 1.78
C ASN A 55 16.82 9.29 2.04
N LEU A 56 17.55 10.40 2.17
CA LEU A 56 17.01 11.74 2.38
C LEU A 56 17.35 12.64 1.17
N PRO A 57 16.38 13.34 0.55
CA PRO A 57 16.66 14.32 -0.50
C PRO A 57 17.54 15.46 0.03
N LYS A 58 18.45 15.97 -0.81
CA LYS A 58 19.38 17.07 -0.44
C LYS A 58 20.13 16.81 0.87
N ASN A 59 20.55 15.56 1.06
CA ASN A 59 21.19 15.11 2.29
C ASN A 59 22.52 15.82 2.56
N GLY A 60 23.37 16.03 1.55
CA GLY A 60 24.61 16.80 1.67
C GLY A 60 24.38 18.23 2.14
N ASP A 61 23.43 18.93 1.51
CA ASP A 61 23.06 20.30 1.89
C ASP A 61 22.51 20.37 3.33
N THR A 62 21.66 19.41 3.69
CA THR A 62 21.06 19.32 5.03
C THR A 62 22.16 19.10 6.08
N ILE A 63 23.05 18.14 5.86
CA ILE A 63 24.16 17.85 6.78
C ILE A 63 25.09 19.07 6.86
N LYS A 64 25.38 19.76 5.75
CA LYS A 64 26.21 20.97 5.75
C LYS A 64 25.61 22.06 6.62
N SER A 65 24.31 22.33 6.46
CA SER A 65 23.57 23.29 7.29
C SER A 65 23.63 22.92 8.78
N LEU A 66 23.44 21.64 9.09
CA LEU A 66 23.51 21.13 10.47
C LEU A 66 24.91 21.28 11.06
N VAL A 67 25.97 20.91 10.34
CA VAL A 67 27.36 21.04 10.79
C VAL A 67 27.71 22.51 11.09
N LEU A 68 27.33 23.44 10.21
CA LEU A 68 27.60 24.86 10.39
C LEU A 68 26.84 25.49 11.57
N GLY A 69 25.69 24.91 11.93
CA GLY A 69 24.81 25.36 13.01
C GLY A 69 24.88 24.55 14.29
N THR A 70 25.79 23.58 14.41
CA THR A 70 25.91 22.70 15.58
C THR A 70 26.86 23.29 16.61
N GLU A 71 26.47 23.14 17.88
CA GLU A 71 27.32 23.41 19.04
C GLU A 71 27.87 22.10 19.58
N TRP A 72 29.10 22.11 20.08
CA TRP A 72 29.75 20.92 20.62
C TRP A 72 30.64 21.27 21.81
N LYS A 73 31.12 20.25 22.53
CA LYS A 73 31.89 20.45 23.75
C LYS A 73 33.31 20.93 23.41
N GLY A 74 33.72 22.06 23.99
CA GLY A 74 35.04 22.64 23.75
C GLY A 74 35.15 23.39 22.41
N GLN A 75 34.00 23.78 21.84
CA GLN A 75 33.92 24.67 20.69
C GLN A 75 34.67 26.00 20.96
N PRO A 76 35.51 26.49 20.03
CA PRO A 76 36.17 27.78 20.17
C PRO A 76 35.16 28.93 20.06
N SER A 77 35.48 30.08 20.64
CA SER A 77 34.64 31.29 20.56
C SER A 77 34.58 31.88 19.15
N ASP A 78 35.67 31.78 18.38
CA ASP A 78 35.71 32.21 16.98
C ASP A 78 35.67 31.00 16.04
N LEU A 79 34.56 30.92 15.28
CA LEU A 79 34.31 29.85 14.31
C LEU A 79 34.47 30.32 12.86
N VAL A 80 34.77 31.60 12.62
CA VAL A 80 34.86 32.15 11.27
C VAL A 80 35.88 31.38 10.40
N PRO A 81 37.10 31.06 10.90
CA PRO A 81 38.07 30.29 10.11
C PRO A 81 37.61 28.86 9.82
N PHE A 82 36.96 28.20 10.79
CA PHE A 82 36.45 26.85 10.61
C PHE A 82 35.29 26.81 9.59
N ARG A 83 34.37 27.78 9.67
CA ARG A 83 33.26 27.90 8.70
C ARG A 83 33.80 28.14 7.29
N ALA A 84 34.81 29.00 7.14
CA ALA A 84 35.48 29.20 5.85
C ALA A 84 36.08 27.89 5.31
N TYR A 85 36.75 27.10 6.17
CA TYR A 85 37.26 25.78 5.80
C TYR A 85 36.15 24.80 5.36
N VAL A 86 35.03 24.74 6.09
CA VAL A 86 33.90 23.88 5.69
C VAL A 86 33.33 24.30 4.34
N GLU A 87 33.27 25.61 4.06
CA GLU A 87 32.78 26.13 2.78
C GLU A 87 33.72 25.85 1.60
N SER A 88 35.05 25.93 1.81
CA SER A 88 36.04 25.84 0.72
C SER A 88 36.65 24.45 0.52
N ASN A 89 36.74 23.64 1.58
CA ASN A 89 37.55 22.42 1.60
C ASN A 89 36.74 21.16 1.93
N VAL A 90 35.51 21.29 2.42
CA VAL A 90 34.65 20.15 2.76
C VAL A 90 33.48 20.08 1.78
N HIS A 91 33.46 19.03 0.96
CA HIS A 91 32.42 18.78 -0.01
C HIS A 91 31.43 17.76 0.56
N LEU A 92 30.31 18.27 1.07
CA LEU A 92 29.20 17.43 1.52
C LEU A 92 28.30 17.14 0.32
N HIS A 93 28.54 15.99 -0.32
CA HIS A 93 27.88 15.64 -1.57
C HIS A 93 26.43 15.24 -1.34
N ASN A 94 25.53 15.75 -2.18
CA ASN A 94 24.18 15.21 -2.28
C ASN A 94 24.23 13.86 -2.98
N THR A 95 23.45 12.90 -2.49
CA THR A 95 23.45 11.52 -3.02
C THR A 95 22.05 10.94 -3.18
N MET A 96 21.92 10.04 -4.16
CA MET A 96 20.82 9.10 -4.26
C MET A 96 21.38 7.68 -4.08
N VAL A 97 20.85 6.95 -3.11
CA VAL A 97 21.18 5.53 -2.90
C VAL A 97 20.00 4.66 -3.27
N ASP A 98 20.23 3.51 -3.89
CA ASP A 98 19.16 2.56 -4.18
C ASP A 98 19.68 1.12 -4.21
N ARG A 99 19.40 0.38 -3.15
CA ARG A 99 19.62 -1.07 -3.09
C ARG A 99 18.71 -1.69 -2.05
N LEU A 100 17.90 -2.63 -2.47
CA LEU A 100 17.03 -3.36 -1.57
C LEU A 100 17.89 -4.17 -0.60
N THR A 101 17.72 -3.86 0.68
CA THR A 101 18.51 -4.41 1.78
C THR A 101 17.59 -4.83 2.91
N SER A 102 17.87 -5.99 3.48
CA SER A 102 17.27 -6.53 4.68
C SER A 102 18.36 -7.21 5.51
N HIS A 103 17.99 -8.10 6.41
CA HIS A 103 18.91 -8.86 7.25
C HIS A 103 18.65 -10.36 7.12
N ARG A 104 19.65 -11.18 7.49
CA ARG A 104 19.50 -12.64 7.47
C ARG A 104 18.58 -13.09 8.59
N ALA A 105 17.87 -14.19 8.36
CA ALA A 105 17.03 -14.80 9.38
C ALA A 105 17.86 -15.13 10.63
N GLY A 106 17.42 -14.63 11.79
CA GLY A 106 18.09 -14.85 13.08
C GLY A 106 19.27 -13.93 13.39
N ASP A 107 19.69 -13.06 12.47
CA ASP A 107 20.80 -12.13 12.69
C ASP A 107 20.58 -10.79 11.97
N SER A 108 20.20 -9.76 12.74
CA SER A 108 19.97 -8.40 12.25
C SER A 108 21.24 -7.65 11.85
N LEU A 109 22.42 -8.13 12.26
CA LEU A 109 23.70 -7.48 11.94
C LEU A 109 24.28 -7.94 10.61
N VAL A 110 23.81 -9.08 10.07
CA VAL A 110 24.28 -9.60 8.79
C VAL A 110 23.33 -9.17 7.67
N PRO A 111 23.77 -8.28 6.76
CA PRO A 111 22.91 -7.81 5.69
C PRO A 111 22.57 -8.93 4.70
N LEU A 112 21.34 -8.89 4.22
CA LEU A 112 20.84 -9.62 3.07
C LEU A 112 20.49 -8.58 2.00
N THR A 113 21.01 -8.72 0.79
CA THR A 113 20.82 -7.72 -0.27
C THR A 113 20.51 -8.38 -1.60
N GLU A 114 19.83 -7.64 -2.46
CA GLU A 114 19.74 -7.98 -3.89
C GLU A 114 21.12 -7.85 -4.58
N PRO A 115 21.28 -8.44 -5.79
CA PRO A 115 22.41 -8.13 -6.68
C PRO A 115 22.56 -6.63 -6.94
N TRP A 116 23.72 -6.19 -7.43
CA TRP A 116 23.98 -4.77 -7.70
C TRP A 116 23.02 -4.22 -8.77
N PRO A 117 22.15 -3.23 -8.46
CA PRO A 117 21.34 -2.55 -9.48
C PRO A 117 22.19 -1.60 -10.32
N THR A 118 21.64 -1.15 -11.45
CA THR A 118 22.33 -0.24 -12.40
C THR A 118 22.79 1.04 -11.71
N LYS A 119 21.94 1.60 -10.83
CA LYS A 119 22.24 2.79 -10.02
C LYS A 119 22.11 2.42 -8.55
N THR A 120 23.24 2.17 -7.89
CA THR A 120 23.29 1.88 -6.44
C THR A 120 23.62 3.11 -5.62
N LEU A 121 24.59 3.91 -6.10
CA LEU A 121 25.03 5.14 -5.46
C LEU A 121 25.28 6.18 -6.56
N VAL A 122 24.47 7.23 -6.56
CA VAL A 122 24.65 8.39 -7.40
C VAL A 122 25.12 9.54 -6.53
N ILE A 123 26.22 10.18 -6.92
CA ILE A 123 26.85 11.27 -6.17
C ILE A 123 26.88 12.51 -7.05
N GLU A 124 26.36 13.61 -6.55
CA GLU A 124 26.53 14.92 -7.19
C GLU A 124 27.88 15.53 -6.79
N ASP A 125 28.70 15.84 -7.79
CA ASP A 125 30.02 16.46 -7.64
C ASP A 125 30.17 17.62 -8.62
N LEU A 126 29.48 18.72 -8.31
CA LEU A 126 29.53 19.94 -9.11
C LEU A 126 30.89 20.65 -9.05
N ASN A 127 31.69 20.35 -8.03
CA ASN A 127 33.02 20.92 -7.85
C ASN A 127 34.13 20.10 -8.55
N GLY A 128 33.82 18.90 -9.03
CA GLY A 128 34.78 18.02 -9.71
C GLY A 128 35.93 17.58 -8.81
N VAL A 129 35.68 17.41 -7.50
CA VAL A 129 36.73 17.01 -6.54
C VAL A 129 36.92 15.48 -6.47
N LEU A 130 35.97 14.72 -7.01
CA LEU A 130 36.04 13.28 -7.11
C LEU A 130 36.71 12.84 -8.41
N ASP A 131 37.44 11.72 -8.37
CA ASP A 131 37.90 11.03 -9.58
C ASP A 131 36.71 10.32 -10.24
N ALA A 132 35.92 11.08 -11.00
CA ALA A 132 34.70 10.59 -11.62
C ALA A 132 34.93 9.37 -12.51
N LYS A 133 36.02 9.35 -13.28
CA LYS A 133 36.36 8.22 -14.15
C LYS A 133 36.61 6.95 -13.36
N LYS A 134 37.37 7.04 -12.27
CA LYS A 134 37.65 5.88 -11.42
C LYS A 134 36.41 5.42 -10.65
N LEU A 135 35.64 6.34 -10.09
CA LEU A 135 34.43 5.99 -9.34
C LEU A 135 33.35 5.40 -10.24
N SER A 136 33.12 5.97 -11.42
CA SER A 136 32.15 5.42 -12.39
C SER A 136 32.56 4.10 -13.04
N SER A 137 33.79 3.63 -12.81
CA SER A 137 34.20 2.26 -13.17
C SER A 137 33.70 1.20 -12.16
N LEU A 138 33.27 1.63 -10.98
CA LEU A 138 32.72 0.75 -9.96
C LEU A 138 31.25 0.41 -10.31
N PRO A 139 30.83 -0.86 -10.22
CA PRO A 139 29.45 -1.25 -10.49
C PRO A 139 28.45 -0.44 -9.65
N GLY A 140 27.43 0.10 -10.31
CA GLY A 140 26.35 0.84 -9.65
C GLY A 140 26.70 2.25 -9.18
N VAL A 141 27.93 2.74 -9.36
CA VAL A 141 28.36 4.08 -8.92
C VAL A 141 28.31 5.08 -10.08
N HIS A 142 27.60 6.19 -9.89
CA HIS A 142 27.45 7.24 -10.89
C HIS A 142 27.82 8.59 -10.31
N ILE A 143 28.64 9.36 -11.03
CA ILE A 143 28.99 10.73 -10.63
C ILE A 143 28.25 11.69 -11.56
N ARG A 144 27.51 12.63 -10.97
CA ARG A 144 26.81 13.71 -11.67
C ARG A 144 27.59 14.99 -11.51
N THR A 145 28.17 15.47 -12.59
CA THR A 145 28.97 16.70 -12.61
C THR A 145 28.19 17.88 -13.18
N THR A 146 26.90 17.71 -13.43
CA THR A 146 26.01 18.75 -13.97
C THR A 146 24.77 18.86 -13.09
N ALA A 147 24.47 20.08 -12.66
CA ALA A 147 23.31 20.38 -11.82
C ALA A 147 22.01 19.93 -12.50
N GLY A 148 21.08 19.38 -11.73
CA GLY A 148 19.81 18.85 -12.24
C GLY A 148 19.84 17.35 -12.57
N GLN A 149 21.02 16.74 -12.77
CA GLN A 149 21.10 15.31 -13.10
C GLN A 149 20.75 14.42 -11.90
N LEU A 150 21.19 14.77 -10.69
CA LEU A 150 20.84 14.01 -9.49
C LEU A 150 19.34 14.08 -9.20
N GLU A 151 18.71 15.22 -9.47
CA GLU A 151 17.26 15.39 -9.35
C GLU A 151 16.50 14.49 -10.32
N GLN A 152 16.99 14.29 -11.55
CA GLN A 152 16.42 13.32 -12.49
C GLN A 152 16.54 11.88 -11.97
N ASP A 153 17.69 11.52 -11.38
CA ASP A 153 17.88 10.20 -10.75
C ASP A 153 16.92 9.99 -9.56
N HIS A 154 16.74 11.00 -8.70
CA HIS A 154 15.75 10.96 -7.61
C HIS A 154 14.32 10.86 -8.13
N LEU A 155 13.99 11.59 -9.21
CA LEU A 155 12.67 11.56 -9.83
C LEU A 155 12.34 10.15 -10.33
N LEU A 156 13.25 9.53 -11.08
CA LEU A 156 13.11 8.14 -11.55
C LEU A 156 12.88 7.17 -10.38
N LYS A 157 13.71 7.25 -9.33
CA LYS A 157 13.57 6.39 -8.15
C LYS A 157 12.24 6.60 -7.43
N LEU A 158 11.86 7.86 -7.17
CA LEU A 158 10.65 8.17 -6.40
C LEU A 158 9.37 7.84 -7.17
N SER A 159 9.31 8.23 -8.44
CA SER A 159 8.10 8.14 -9.26
C SER A 159 7.92 6.80 -9.97
N ILE A 160 8.98 6.00 -10.16
CA ILE A 160 8.86 4.62 -10.68
C ILE A 160 9.06 3.62 -9.55
N ALA A 161 10.31 3.42 -9.13
CA ALA A 161 10.67 2.32 -8.23
C ALA A 161 9.84 2.34 -6.94
N ASN A 162 9.92 3.44 -6.20
CA ASN A 162 9.20 3.59 -4.95
C ASN A 162 7.67 3.66 -5.13
N ALA A 163 7.17 4.23 -6.24
CA ALA A 163 5.75 4.36 -6.50
C ALA A 163 5.09 3.01 -6.82
N VAL A 164 5.68 2.25 -7.74
CA VAL A 164 5.23 0.90 -8.12
C VAL A 164 5.32 -0.04 -6.93
N HIS A 165 6.39 0.05 -6.14
CA HIS A 165 6.52 -0.72 -4.91
C HIS A 165 5.41 -0.37 -3.90
N THR A 166 5.14 0.94 -3.71
CA THR A 166 4.06 1.41 -2.83
C THR A 166 2.68 0.93 -3.31
N ALA A 167 2.40 0.95 -4.62
CA ALA A 167 1.14 0.42 -5.16
C ALA A 167 0.95 -1.08 -4.92
N MET A 168 2.06 -1.84 -4.91
CA MET A 168 2.06 -3.30 -4.75
C MET A 168 1.96 -3.77 -3.29
N VAL A 169 2.76 -3.20 -2.37
CA VAL A 169 2.95 -3.78 -1.03
C VAL A 169 1.67 -3.87 -0.20
N TYR A 170 0.76 -2.91 -0.33
CA TYR A 170 -0.49 -2.91 0.43
C TYR A 170 -1.44 -4.01 -0.04
N LEU A 171 -1.48 -4.27 -1.35
CA LEU A 171 -2.24 -5.39 -1.89
C LEU A 171 -1.68 -6.71 -1.37
N LEU A 172 -0.38 -6.92 -1.51
CA LEU A 172 0.28 -8.13 -0.99
C LEU A 172 0.05 -8.32 0.52
N ALA A 173 0.18 -7.25 1.31
CA ALA A 173 -0.07 -7.29 2.75
C ALA A 173 -1.52 -7.70 3.08
N LEU A 174 -2.50 -7.09 2.39
CA LEU A 174 -3.92 -7.43 2.58
C LEU A 174 -4.25 -8.86 2.13
N THR A 175 -3.56 -9.38 1.10
CA THR A 175 -3.64 -10.77 0.63
C THR A 175 -2.82 -11.76 1.49
N ARG A 176 -2.35 -11.34 2.67
CA ARG A 176 -1.58 -12.18 3.62
C ARG A 176 -0.22 -12.65 3.12
N VAL A 177 0.36 -11.93 2.16
CA VAL A 177 1.70 -12.19 1.65
C VAL A 177 2.72 -11.44 2.51
N LYS A 178 3.68 -12.16 3.10
CA LYS A 178 4.70 -11.55 3.96
C LYS A 178 5.75 -10.78 3.17
N THR A 179 6.27 -11.38 2.10
CA THR A 179 7.46 -10.89 1.39
C THR A 179 7.18 -10.52 -0.05
N THR A 180 7.80 -9.46 -0.55
CA THR A 180 7.59 -8.95 -1.92
C THR A 180 7.92 -9.97 -3.02
N CYS A 181 8.90 -10.87 -2.80
CA CYS A 181 9.29 -11.88 -3.79
C CYS A 181 8.18 -12.88 -4.13
N ASP A 182 7.16 -13.01 -3.28
CA ASP A 182 6.00 -13.85 -3.53
C ASP A 182 5.02 -13.22 -4.53
N VAL A 183 5.28 -11.99 -5.02
CA VAL A 183 4.47 -11.34 -6.07
C VAL A 183 4.33 -12.21 -7.33
N LEU A 184 5.33 -13.05 -7.63
CA LEU A 184 5.30 -13.98 -8.77
C LEU A 184 4.15 -15.00 -8.73
N LYS A 185 3.50 -15.17 -7.58
CA LYS A 185 2.31 -16.02 -7.42
C LYS A 185 1.02 -15.35 -7.89
N TYR A 186 1.05 -14.05 -8.20
CA TYR A 186 -0.10 -13.18 -8.45
C TYR A 186 0.07 -12.42 -9.77
N PRO A 187 -0.13 -13.07 -10.93
CA PRO A 187 0.07 -12.45 -12.25
C PRO A 187 -0.81 -11.20 -12.48
N GLU A 188 -1.98 -11.14 -11.86
CA GLU A 188 -2.89 -9.99 -11.85
C GLU A 188 -2.24 -8.73 -11.26
N ILE A 189 -1.36 -8.88 -10.26
CA ILE A 189 -0.61 -7.76 -9.68
C ILE A 189 0.39 -7.24 -10.72
N ARG A 190 1.03 -8.11 -11.50
CA ARG A 190 1.94 -7.66 -12.55
C ARG A 190 1.19 -6.82 -13.61
N GLN A 191 0.07 -7.35 -14.10
CA GLN A 191 -0.77 -6.66 -15.08
C GLN A 191 -1.25 -5.30 -14.56
N TYR A 192 -1.66 -5.24 -13.29
CA TYR A 192 -2.03 -4.01 -12.60
C TYR A 192 -0.90 -2.96 -12.61
N LEU A 193 0.31 -3.36 -12.24
CA LEU A 193 1.44 -2.45 -12.17
C LEU A 193 1.87 -1.97 -13.56
N ASP A 194 1.80 -2.82 -14.59
CA ASP A 194 2.10 -2.44 -15.98
C ASP A 194 1.10 -1.37 -16.45
N LEU A 195 -0.19 -1.53 -16.13
CA LEU A 195 -1.24 -0.58 -16.50
C LEU A 195 -1.17 0.73 -15.70
N LEU A 196 -0.87 0.67 -14.40
CA LEU A 196 -0.61 1.87 -13.58
C LEU A 196 0.58 2.65 -14.13
N TYR A 197 1.65 1.93 -14.50
CA TYR A 197 2.83 2.56 -15.09
C TYR A 197 2.50 3.24 -16.41
N ALA A 198 1.85 2.53 -17.33
CA ALA A 198 1.53 3.04 -18.65
C ALA A 198 0.53 4.22 -18.63
N LYS A 199 -0.47 4.20 -17.74
CA LYS A 199 -1.55 5.19 -17.73
C LYS A 199 -1.25 6.43 -16.88
N ASP A 200 -0.47 6.30 -15.81
CA ASP A 200 -0.26 7.41 -14.86
C ASP A 200 1.21 7.80 -14.70
N ILE A 201 2.10 6.82 -14.53
CA ILE A 201 3.49 7.11 -14.15
C ILE A 201 4.33 7.56 -15.36
N ALA A 202 4.32 6.80 -16.46
CA ALA A 202 5.12 7.11 -17.64
C ALA A 202 4.78 8.48 -18.26
N PRO A 203 3.49 8.85 -18.48
CA PRO A 203 3.15 10.18 -18.99
C PRO A 203 3.63 11.30 -18.08
N SER A 204 3.57 11.09 -16.76
CA SER A 204 4.03 12.07 -15.77
C SER A 204 5.53 12.33 -15.85
N LEU A 205 6.31 11.30 -16.13
CA LEU A 205 7.76 11.40 -16.28
C LEU A 205 8.15 12.12 -17.56
N GLU A 206 7.46 11.84 -18.67
CA GLU A 206 7.65 12.55 -19.94
C GLU A 206 7.41 14.05 -19.78
N LEU A 207 6.31 14.42 -19.11
CA LEU A 207 5.99 15.81 -18.80
C LEU A 207 7.03 16.48 -17.88
N ARG A 208 7.80 15.68 -17.13
CA ARG A 208 8.89 16.12 -16.25
C ARG A 208 10.28 15.96 -16.88
N GLY A 209 10.36 15.73 -18.19
CA GLY A 209 11.60 15.77 -18.96
C GLY A 209 12.40 14.46 -18.99
N ILE A 210 11.83 13.36 -18.51
CA ILE A 210 12.43 12.03 -18.62
C ILE A 210 11.97 11.40 -19.94
N SER A 211 12.89 10.79 -20.68
CA SER A 211 12.54 10.14 -21.95
C SER A 211 11.71 8.86 -21.72
N LYS A 212 10.83 8.52 -22.66
CA LYS A 212 10.09 7.24 -22.66
C LYS A 212 11.00 6.03 -22.48
N GLN A 213 12.14 6.03 -23.16
CA GLN A 213 13.09 4.92 -23.13
C GLN A 213 13.72 4.77 -21.74
N GLU A 214 14.13 5.87 -21.11
CA GLU A 214 14.72 5.85 -19.78
C GLU A 214 13.69 5.46 -18.71
N ALA A 215 12.47 5.98 -18.80
CA ALA A 215 11.38 5.58 -17.92
C ALA A 215 11.08 4.08 -18.04
N GLN A 216 10.96 3.56 -19.27
CA GLN A 216 10.68 2.14 -19.50
C GLN A 216 11.82 1.26 -18.98
N HIS A 217 13.07 1.62 -19.27
CA HIS A 217 14.23 0.87 -18.79
C HIS A 217 14.27 0.82 -17.25
N THR A 218 13.98 1.94 -16.59
CA THR A 218 13.94 2.00 -15.12
C THR A 218 12.81 1.14 -14.56
N TYR A 219 11.65 1.13 -15.22
CA TYR A 219 10.52 0.30 -14.84
C TYR A 219 10.83 -1.19 -14.99
N ASP A 220 11.40 -1.60 -16.13
CA ASP A 220 11.77 -2.99 -16.41
C ASP A 220 12.81 -3.52 -15.41
N GLU A 221 13.86 -2.72 -15.14
CA GLU A 221 14.86 -3.05 -14.12
C GLU A 221 14.23 -3.18 -12.74
N TRP A 222 13.38 -2.22 -12.37
CA TRP A 222 12.72 -2.23 -11.07
C TRP A 222 11.85 -3.47 -10.87
N MET A 223 11.06 -3.83 -11.88
CA MET A 223 10.23 -5.02 -11.81
C MET A 223 11.06 -6.30 -11.71
N ALA A 224 12.16 -6.41 -12.45
CA ALA A 224 13.08 -7.56 -12.34
C ALA A 224 13.68 -7.69 -10.93
N ARG A 225 13.94 -6.56 -10.24
CA ARG A 225 14.43 -6.52 -8.85
C ARG A 225 13.36 -6.99 -7.86
N VAL A 226 12.14 -6.50 -7.99
CA VAL A 226 11.01 -6.88 -7.11
C VAL A 226 10.61 -8.35 -7.29
N GLU A 227 10.73 -8.88 -8.52
CA GLU A 227 10.44 -10.26 -8.88
C GLU A 227 11.60 -11.23 -8.57
N HIS A 228 12.63 -10.79 -7.83
CA HIS A 228 13.78 -11.63 -7.53
C HIS A 228 13.40 -12.84 -6.65
N LYS A 229 13.53 -14.06 -7.21
CA LYS A 229 13.08 -15.33 -6.59
C LYS A 229 13.61 -15.61 -5.18
N HIS A 230 14.78 -15.10 -4.84
CA HIS A 230 15.47 -15.38 -3.57
C HIS A 230 15.61 -14.16 -2.67
N PHE A 231 15.00 -13.03 -3.03
CA PHE A 231 15.13 -11.80 -2.25
C PHE A 231 13.83 -11.01 -2.28
N GLY A 232 13.30 -10.70 -1.11
CA GLY A 232 12.12 -9.85 -0.97
C GLY A 232 12.14 -9.11 0.36
N LEU A 233 11.42 -8.00 0.42
CA LEU A 233 11.25 -7.22 1.63
C LEU A 233 9.94 -7.58 2.31
N ASP A 234 9.87 -7.35 3.62
CA ASP A 234 8.62 -7.54 4.37
C ASP A 234 7.60 -6.45 3.99
N ASN A 235 6.43 -6.87 3.52
CA ASN A 235 5.38 -5.96 3.02
C ASN A 235 4.84 -5.03 4.11
N PHE A 236 4.81 -5.47 5.38
CA PHE A 236 4.30 -4.68 6.49
C PHE A 236 5.36 -3.69 6.99
N TRP A 237 6.63 -4.05 6.95
CA TRP A 237 7.73 -3.11 7.17
C TRP A 237 7.77 -2.03 6.08
N VAL A 238 7.72 -2.43 4.81
CA VAL A 238 7.72 -1.50 3.68
C VAL A 238 6.45 -0.63 3.66
N GLY A 239 5.32 -1.14 4.14
CA GLY A 239 4.04 -0.44 4.19
C GLY A 239 3.95 0.71 5.20
N GLN A 240 4.88 0.84 6.15
CA GLN A 240 4.83 1.91 7.17
C GLN A 240 4.99 3.32 6.57
N ASN A 241 4.51 4.36 7.28
CA ASN A 241 4.47 5.76 6.82
C ASN A 241 3.69 5.93 5.50
N ALA A 242 2.53 5.27 5.42
CA ALA A 242 1.80 5.07 4.17
C ALA A 242 1.37 6.38 3.49
N MET A 243 0.74 7.31 4.21
CA MET A 243 0.28 8.59 3.60
C MET A 243 1.44 9.50 3.18
N LEU A 244 2.55 9.51 3.92
CA LEU A 244 3.76 10.24 3.51
C LEU A 244 4.32 9.67 2.20
N LYS A 245 4.45 8.34 2.12
CA LYS A 245 4.91 7.63 0.91
C LYS A 245 3.94 7.83 -0.25
N TYR A 246 2.64 7.78 -0.01
CA TYR A 246 1.62 8.06 -1.02
C TYR A 246 1.83 9.43 -1.67
N GLY A 247 1.96 10.49 -0.86
CA GLY A 247 2.15 11.86 -1.34
C GLY A 247 3.35 12.01 -2.25
N VAL A 248 4.53 11.57 -1.79
CA VAL A 248 5.79 11.81 -2.52
C VAL A 248 6.04 10.83 -3.68
N ARG A 249 5.40 9.65 -3.67
CA ARG A 249 5.66 8.58 -4.66
C ARG A 249 4.54 8.45 -5.70
N LEU A 250 3.28 8.34 -5.26
CA LEU A 250 2.14 8.10 -6.15
C LEU A 250 1.48 9.41 -6.54
N PHE A 251 1.04 10.21 -5.56
CA PHE A 251 0.31 11.44 -5.83
C PHE A 251 1.15 12.48 -6.58
N SER A 252 2.47 12.52 -6.37
CA SER A 252 3.37 13.39 -7.14
C SER A 252 3.29 13.15 -8.66
N ASN A 253 2.96 11.93 -9.11
CA ASN A 253 2.72 11.65 -10.52
C ASN A 253 1.39 12.27 -10.99
N VAL A 254 0.33 12.10 -10.19
CA VAL A 254 -1.00 12.67 -10.43
C VAL A 254 -0.94 14.20 -10.49
N GLU A 255 -0.29 14.82 -9.51
CA GLU A 255 -0.10 16.27 -9.43
C GLU A 255 0.60 16.82 -10.68
N ALA A 256 1.69 16.18 -11.09
CA ALA A 256 2.42 16.58 -12.29
C ALA A 256 1.60 16.43 -13.57
N ASN A 257 0.82 15.35 -13.71
CA ASN A 257 -0.05 15.16 -14.86
C ASN A 257 -1.19 16.20 -14.89
N VAL A 258 -1.94 16.36 -13.80
CA VAL A 258 -3.06 17.33 -13.75
C VAL A 258 -2.59 18.76 -13.97
N THR A 259 -1.40 19.11 -13.47
CA THR A 259 -0.83 20.46 -13.65
C THR A 259 -0.42 20.73 -15.09
N LYS A 260 0.07 19.71 -15.81
CA LYS A 260 0.70 19.87 -17.14
C LYS A 260 -0.17 19.41 -18.31
N ASP A 261 -1.18 18.58 -18.05
CA ASP A 261 -2.17 18.09 -19.01
C ASP A 261 -3.59 18.27 -18.45
N LYS A 262 -4.35 19.19 -19.05
CA LYS A 262 -5.72 19.51 -18.64
C LYS A 262 -6.71 18.37 -18.92
N ASN A 263 -6.39 17.51 -19.88
CA ASN A 263 -7.25 16.39 -20.28
C ASN A 263 -6.97 15.13 -19.46
N TYR A 264 -5.84 15.09 -18.74
CA TYR A 264 -5.52 13.97 -17.89
C TYR A 264 -6.57 13.80 -16.78
N ARG A 265 -6.93 12.53 -16.56
CA ARG A 265 -7.70 12.08 -15.40
C ARG A 265 -6.94 10.89 -14.81
N PRO A 266 -6.72 10.85 -13.48
CA PRO A 266 -6.09 9.70 -12.86
C PRO A 266 -6.81 8.41 -13.23
N SER A 267 -6.06 7.36 -13.56
CA SER A 267 -6.68 6.10 -13.95
C SER A 267 -7.34 5.40 -12.76
N VAL A 268 -8.24 4.47 -13.06
CA VAL A 268 -8.82 3.56 -12.05
C VAL A 268 -7.74 2.77 -11.29
N PHE A 269 -6.56 2.54 -11.88
CA PHE A 269 -5.45 1.84 -11.22
C PHE A 269 -4.77 2.72 -10.17
N MET A 270 -4.63 4.02 -10.44
CA MET A 270 -4.19 4.99 -9.45
C MET A 270 -5.23 5.11 -8.33
N ALA A 271 -6.52 5.14 -8.67
CA ALA A 271 -7.58 5.18 -7.66
C ALA A 271 -7.59 3.93 -6.78
N PHE A 272 -7.37 2.76 -7.39
CA PHE A 272 -7.23 1.49 -6.69
C PHE A 272 -6.02 1.46 -5.76
N ALA A 273 -4.85 1.94 -6.22
CA ALA A 273 -3.64 2.07 -5.39
C ALA A 273 -3.93 2.88 -4.11
N THR A 274 -4.58 4.03 -4.27
CA THR A 274 -4.96 4.91 -3.17
C THR A 274 -5.97 4.24 -2.24
N ALA A 275 -7.02 3.61 -2.80
CA ALA A 275 -8.03 2.92 -2.02
C ALA A 275 -7.46 1.75 -1.19
N LEU A 276 -6.49 1.02 -1.73
CA LEU A 276 -5.75 -0.02 -1.00
C LEU A 276 -4.99 0.53 0.20
N ILE A 277 -4.32 1.68 0.04
CA ILE A 277 -3.61 2.34 1.13
C ILE A 277 -4.59 2.73 2.24
N LEU A 278 -5.74 3.32 1.88
CA LEU A 278 -6.78 3.65 2.86
C LEU A 278 -7.33 2.39 3.53
N ARG A 279 -7.58 1.31 2.77
CA ARG A 279 -8.02 0.02 3.32
C ARG A 279 -6.99 -0.55 4.30
N TYR A 280 -5.70 -0.43 4.00
CA TYR A 280 -4.63 -0.85 4.89
C TYR A 280 -4.58 -0.01 6.18
N LEU A 281 -4.83 1.29 6.08
CA LEU A 281 -4.89 2.22 7.21
C LEU A 281 -6.23 2.20 7.97
N THR A 282 -7.14 1.27 7.67
CA THR A 282 -8.45 1.18 8.33
C THR A 282 -8.35 0.28 9.57
N PRO A 283 -8.49 0.83 10.79
CA PRO A 283 -8.49 0.02 12.01
C PRO A 283 -9.70 -0.90 12.12
N THR A 284 -9.53 -2.00 12.83
CA THR A 284 -10.62 -2.94 13.15
C THR A 284 -11.26 -2.68 14.51
N GLN A 285 -10.68 -1.76 15.29
CA GLN A 285 -11.11 -1.40 16.64
C GLN A 285 -10.90 0.10 16.87
N ALA A 286 -11.67 0.67 17.82
CA ALA A 286 -11.58 2.09 18.18
C ALA A 286 -10.26 2.41 18.89
N ASP A 287 -9.81 1.50 19.74
CA ASP A 287 -8.71 1.71 20.66
C ASP A 287 -7.37 1.47 19.96
N SER A 288 -6.43 2.38 20.17
CA SER A 288 -5.02 2.26 19.79
C SER A 288 -4.17 2.04 21.05
N ARG A 289 -3.05 1.30 20.91
CA ARG A 289 -2.03 1.26 21.97
C ARG A 289 -1.07 2.44 21.78
N LYS A 290 -0.71 3.12 22.86
CA LYS A 290 0.32 4.17 22.84
C LYS A 290 1.66 3.56 23.24
N GLU A 291 2.70 3.90 22.49
CA GLU A 291 4.07 3.50 22.79
C GLU A 291 4.93 4.76 22.89
N ASP A 292 5.76 4.84 23.95
CA ASP A 292 6.50 6.06 24.28
C ASP A 292 7.38 6.48 23.10
N GLY A 293 7.14 7.69 22.59
CA GLY A 293 7.92 8.28 21.49
C GLY A 293 7.65 7.75 20.08
N SER A 294 6.66 6.87 19.85
CA SER A 294 6.38 6.28 18.53
C SER A 294 4.95 6.45 17.99
N GLY A 295 4.10 7.20 18.70
CA GLY A 295 2.73 7.53 18.28
C GLY A 295 1.69 6.46 18.66
N GLU A 296 0.49 6.59 18.11
CA GLU A 296 -0.59 5.61 18.31
C GLU A 296 -0.46 4.43 17.34
N ILE A 297 -0.50 3.22 17.88
CA ILE A 297 -0.45 1.97 17.12
C ILE A 297 -1.87 1.43 16.95
N PHE A 298 -2.25 1.24 15.70
CA PHE A 298 -3.57 0.77 15.28
C PHE A 298 -3.51 -0.68 14.80
N VAL A 299 -4.64 -1.38 14.86
CA VAL A 299 -4.76 -2.78 14.42
C VAL A 299 -5.64 -2.88 13.19
N GLY A 300 -5.05 -3.24 12.05
CA GLY A 300 -5.74 -3.50 10.79
C GLY A 300 -6.15 -4.97 10.63
N ALA A 301 -6.84 -5.28 9.54
CA ALA A 301 -7.15 -6.65 9.14
C ALA A 301 -6.86 -6.89 7.65
N MET A 302 -6.13 -7.96 7.39
CA MET A 302 -5.97 -8.62 6.10
C MET A 302 -7.31 -9.21 5.64
N ASP A 303 -7.40 -9.58 4.37
CA ASP A 303 -8.59 -10.22 3.83
C ASP A 303 -8.89 -11.53 4.54
N SER A 304 -10.17 -11.83 4.76
CA SER A 304 -10.57 -13.05 5.46
C SER A 304 -10.25 -14.27 4.61
N ILE A 305 -9.53 -15.24 5.20
CA ILE A 305 -9.66 -16.62 4.77
C ILE A 305 -11.09 -17.01 5.12
N GLN A 306 -11.81 -17.73 4.28
CA GLN A 306 -13.10 -18.33 4.67
C GLN A 306 -12.87 -19.39 5.78
N ASP A 307 -12.45 -18.96 6.97
CA ASP A 307 -12.37 -19.77 8.17
C ASP A 307 -12.25 -18.88 9.43
N ARG A 308 -13.23 -18.99 10.32
CA ARG A 308 -13.45 -18.10 11.48
C ARG A 308 -12.88 -18.72 12.76
N THR A 309 -11.56 -18.69 12.94
CA THR A 309 -10.90 -19.19 14.17
C THR A 309 -10.37 -18.02 15.04
N PRO A 310 -10.39 -18.10 16.40
CA PRO A 310 -10.42 -16.93 17.29
C PRO A 310 -9.14 -16.07 17.44
N ILE A 311 -9.34 -14.98 18.19
CA ILE A 311 -8.73 -13.64 18.11
C ILE A 311 -7.32 -13.47 18.73
N TYR A 312 -6.77 -14.43 19.48
CA TYR A 312 -5.42 -14.31 20.05
C TYR A 312 -4.71 -15.65 20.06
N SER A 313 -4.52 -16.25 18.88
CA SER A 313 -3.72 -17.44 18.76
C SER A 313 -2.26 -17.06 18.55
N THR A 314 -1.42 -17.26 19.56
CA THR A 314 0.05 -17.27 19.49
C THR A 314 0.56 -18.48 18.69
N THR A 315 0.08 -18.61 17.46
CA THR A 315 0.56 -19.59 16.48
C THR A 315 1.91 -19.16 15.91
N GLU A 316 2.67 -20.10 15.35
CA GLU A 316 3.98 -19.91 14.68
C GLU A 316 4.03 -18.82 13.58
N LYS A 317 2.89 -18.20 13.24
CA LYS A 317 2.76 -17.20 12.17
C LYS A 317 2.71 -15.74 12.65
N THR A 318 2.87 -15.44 13.94
CA THR A 318 3.12 -14.06 14.38
C THR A 318 4.59 -13.71 14.15
N TRP A 319 4.88 -12.56 13.56
CA TRP A 319 6.23 -12.01 13.53
C TRP A 319 6.23 -10.51 13.84
N VAL A 320 7.37 -10.05 14.33
CA VAL A 320 7.63 -8.64 14.61
C VAL A 320 8.37 -8.03 13.41
N TYR A 321 8.01 -6.80 13.06
CA TYR A 321 8.67 -5.99 12.05
C TYR A 321 8.75 -4.54 12.55
N ALA A 322 9.65 -3.77 11.92
CA ALA A 322 9.91 -2.38 12.29
C ALA A 322 10.13 -2.22 13.81
N ASN A 323 9.79 -1.05 14.36
CA ASN A 323 9.96 -0.69 15.76
C ASN A 323 8.96 -1.41 16.69
N GLY A 324 8.92 -2.74 16.68
CA GLY A 324 8.08 -3.54 17.59
C GLY A 324 6.63 -3.75 17.14
N LEU A 325 6.31 -3.47 15.88
CA LEU A 325 5.00 -3.77 15.29
C LEU A 325 4.91 -5.25 14.94
N SER A 326 3.70 -5.81 14.95
CA SER A 326 3.49 -7.23 14.69
C SER A 326 2.39 -7.50 13.66
N ALA A 327 2.54 -8.63 12.95
CA ALA A 327 1.52 -9.18 12.07
C ALA A 327 1.39 -10.68 12.27
N ASN A 328 0.20 -11.20 11.98
CA ASN A 328 -0.11 -12.62 12.07
C ASN A 328 -0.97 -13.04 10.88
N ILE A 329 -0.42 -13.91 10.03
CA ILE A 329 -1.09 -14.44 8.83
C ILE A 329 -2.25 -15.37 9.18
N SER A 330 -2.24 -16.05 10.33
CA SER A 330 -3.36 -16.92 10.74
C SER A 330 -4.59 -16.09 11.10
N THR A 331 -4.43 -15.12 12.01
CA THR A 331 -5.53 -14.26 12.46
C THR A 331 -5.89 -13.19 11.43
N GLY A 332 -4.96 -12.87 10.53
CA GLY A 332 -5.11 -11.79 9.55
C GLY A 332 -5.01 -10.41 10.18
N LYS A 333 -4.37 -10.27 11.35
CA LYS A 333 -4.20 -8.98 12.03
C LYS A 333 -2.79 -8.45 11.82
N TYR A 334 -2.66 -7.13 11.76
CA TYR A 334 -1.37 -6.44 11.71
C TYR A 334 -1.46 -5.08 12.40
N GLU A 335 -0.31 -4.59 12.84
CA GLU A 335 -0.16 -3.30 13.50
C GLU A 335 0.44 -2.26 12.57
N PHE A 336 -0.04 -1.01 12.66
CA PHE A 336 0.50 0.07 11.85
C PHE A 336 0.44 1.41 12.56
N LEU A 337 1.27 2.33 12.10
CA LEU A 337 1.31 3.73 12.53
C LEU A 337 0.66 4.63 11.47
N ASP A 338 0.08 5.75 11.92
CA ASP A 338 -0.51 6.78 11.08
C ASP A 338 -0.09 8.19 11.55
N GLY A 339 1.22 8.41 11.59
CA GLY A 339 1.79 9.64 12.16
C GLY A 339 1.54 9.78 13.66
N GLU A 340 1.88 10.93 14.23
CA GLU A 340 1.78 11.17 15.68
C GLU A 340 0.33 11.18 16.18
N GLU A 341 -0.60 11.74 15.41
CA GLU A 341 -1.99 11.96 15.84
C GLU A 341 -2.98 10.90 15.34
N GLY A 342 -2.61 10.06 14.36
CA GLY A 342 -3.46 8.97 13.86
C GLY A 342 -4.75 9.42 13.19
N HIS A 343 -4.77 10.61 12.57
CA HIS A 343 -5.98 11.24 12.04
C HIS A 343 -6.66 10.42 10.94
N THR A 344 -5.87 9.89 10.00
CA THR A 344 -6.37 9.07 8.90
C THR A 344 -7.02 7.81 9.46
N ALA A 345 -6.32 7.09 10.33
CA ALA A 345 -6.79 5.85 10.93
C ALA A 345 -8.09 6.07 11.73
N LYS A 346 -8.18 7.12 12.55
CA LYS A 346 -9.38 7.47 13.32
C LYS A 346 -10.56 7.82 12.44
N LEU A 347 -10.33 8.59 11.36
CA LEU A 347 -11.38 8.97 10.42
C LEU A 347 -11.89 7.76 9.64
N LEU A 348 -10.98 6.93 9.10
CA LEU A 348 -11.31 5.72 8.36
C LEU A 348 -12.02 4.69 9.23
N TRP A 349 -11.62 4.54 10.50
CA TRP A 349 -12.33 3.69 11.45
C TRP A 349 -13.79 4.11 11.59
N LYS A 350 -14.06 5.39 11.89
CA LYS A 350 -15.43 5.90 12.08
C LYS A 350 -16.33 5.61 10.87
N ILE A 351 -15.83 5.88 9.66
CA ILE A 351 -16.63 5.68 8.45
C ILE A 351 -16.79 4.20 8.09
N SER A 352 -15.78 3.36 8.35
CA SER A 352 -15.87 1.91 8.13
C SER A 352 -17.00 1.27 8.96
N GLN A 353 -17.24 1.73 10.20
CA GLN A 353 -18.32 1.22 11.04
C GLN A 353 -19.70 1.46 10.42
N LYS A 354 -19.89 2.60 9.74
CA LYS A 354 -21.14 2.88 9.01
C LYS A 354 -21.32 1.95 7.81
N VAL A 355 -20.25 1.68 7.06
CA VAL A 355 -20.27 0.74 5.93
C VAL A 355 -20.61 -0.68 6.39
N PHE A 356 -20.02 -1.15 7.50
CA PHE A 356 -20.34 -2.45 8.09
C PHE A 356 -21.78 -2.52 8.61
N GLY A 357 -22.25 -1.47 9.29
CA GLY A 357 -23.62 -1.39 9.81
C GLY A 357 -24.67 -1.50 8.70
N ALA A 358 -24.49 -0.77 7.60
CA ALA A 358 -25.38 -0.84 6.45
C ALA A 358 -25.32 -2.20 5.72
N SER A 359 -24.14 -2.83 5.67
CA SER A 359 -23.98 -4.14 5.04
C SER A 359 -24.75 -5.24 5.79
N LYS A 360 -24.83 -5.17 7.14
CA LYS A 360 -25.60 -6.10 7.96
C LYS A 360 -27.12 -5.90 7.88
N SER A 361 -27.59 -4.67 7.64
CA SER A 361 -29.04 -4.38 7.54
C SER A 361 -29.70 -4.94 6.26
N SER A 362 -28.91 -5.46 5.31
CA SER A 362 -29.41 -6.11 4.10
C SER A 362 -29.78 -7.60 4.29
N SER A 363 -29.47 -8.19 5.45
CA SER A 363 -29.88 -9.56 5.80
C SER A 363 -31.12 -9.57 6.69
N ASN A 364 -32.31 -9.73 6.10
CA ASN A 364 -33.63 -10.17 6.60
C ASN A 364 -34.19 -9.82 8.01
N ASP A 365 -33.44 -9.22 8.92
CA ASP A 365 -33.95 -8.82 10.24
C ASP A 365 -34.16 -7.31 10.27
N PHE A 366 -35.42 -6.88 10.25
CA PHE A 366 -35.81 -5.50 10.53
C PHE A 366 -35.97 -5.31 12.05
N PRO A 367 -35.07 -4.60 12.76
CA PRO A 367 -35.34 -4.17 14.12
C PRO A 367 -36.18 -2.89 14.06
N LYS A 368 -37.35 -2.93 14.70
CA LYS A 368 -38.15 -1.73 14.99
C LYS A 368 -37.42 -0.89 16.06
N SER A 369 -36.59 0.09 15.68
CA SER A 369 -36.54 1.44 16.30
C SER A 369 -35.31 2.31 15.98
N ALA A 370 -34.27 1.83 15.29
CA ALA A 370 -33.18 2.68 14.84
C ALA A 370 -33.32 2.98 13.35
N ARG A 371 -33.38 4.26 12.97
CA ARG A 371 -33.41 4.71 11.58
C ARG A 371 -32.06 4.32 10.95
N ALA A 372 -31.99 3.18 10.28
CA ALA A 372 -30.78 2.75 9.57
C ALA A 372 -30.44 3.81 8.51
N GLU A 373 -29.18 4.26 8.47
CA GLU A 373 -28.70 5.18 7.44
C GLU A 373 -28.88 4.51 6.06
N SER A 374 -29.39 5.28 5.10
CA SER A 374 -29.60 4.80 3.74
C SER A 374 -28.26 4.53 3.02
N SER A 375 -28.26 3.65 2.01
CA SER A 375 -27.05 3.35 1.23
C SER A 375 -26.41 4.61 0.61
N SER A 376 -27.21 5.61 0.24
CA SER A 376 -26.74 6.88 -0.30
C SER A 376 -26.06 7.76 0.76
N GLU A 377 -26.59 7.80 1.98
CA GLU A 377 -25.97 8.53 3.10
C GLU A 377 -24.62 7.92 3.49
N VAL A 378 -24.51 6.58 3.47
CA VAL A 378 -23.24 5.88 3.73
C VAL A 378 -22.21 6.21 2.64
N SER A 379 -22.59 6.10 1.36
CA SER A 379 -21.68 6.44 0.26
C SER A 379 -21.26 7.91 0.28
N SER A 380 -22.17 8.83 0.62
CA SER A 380 -21.83 10.24 0.81
C SER A 380 -20.84 10.44 1.97
N GLY A 381 -21.03 9.74 3.09
CA GLY A 381 -20.11 9.79 4.23
C GLY A 381 -18.72 9.25 3.88
N VAL A 382 -18.64 8.18 3.08
CA VAL A 382 -17.38 7.63 2.57
C VAL A 382 -16.68 8.66 1.68
N GLY A 383 -17.41 9.29 0.75
CA GLY A 383 -16.88 10.36 -0.10
C GLY A 383 -16.25 11.49 0.70
N VAL A 384 -16.94 12.00 1.74
CA VAL A 384 -16.43 13.07 2.60
C VAL A 384 -15.17 12.63 3.36
N ALA A 385 -15.16 11.42 3.93
CA ALA A 385 -14.01 10.92 4.68
C ALA A 385 -12.77 10.78 3.78
N VAL A 386 -12.94 10.17 2.60
CA VAL A 386 -11.84 10.00 1.63
C VAL A 386 -11.34 11.36 1.14
N ALA A 387 -12.23 12.27 0.76
CA ALA A 387 -11.85 13.62 0.34
C ALA A 387 -11.08 14.37 1.44
N SER A 388 -11.48 14.23 2.70
CA SER A 388 -10.77 14.81 3.84
C SER A 388 -9.37 14.22 4.02
N VAL A 389 -9.19 12.91 3.86
CA VAL A 389 -7.86 12.29 3.92
C VAL A 389 -6.98 12.78 2.78
N LEU A 390 -7.51 12.78 1.54
CA LEU A 390 -6.75 13.21 0.37
C LEU A 390 -6.37 14.70 0.44
N SER A 391 -7.23 15.54 1.00
CA SER A 391 -6.95 16.97 1.20
C SER A 391 -5.83 17.25 2.20
N SER A 392 -5.43 16.26 3.02
CA SER A 392 -4.24 16.38 3.88
C SER A 392 -2.92 16.23 3.11
N VAL A 393 -2.99 15.70 1.88
CA VAL A 393 -1.83 15.51 1.02
C VAL A 393 -1.52 16.82 0.31
N LYS A 394 -0.29 17.32 0.49
CA LYS A 394 0.17 18.56 -0.14
C LYS A 394 -0.04 18.49 -1.66
N GLY A 395 -0.68 19.52 -2.21
CA GLY A 395 -0.97 19.64 -3.65
C GLY A 395 -2.35 19.15 -4.08
N PHE A 396 -3.09 18.46 -3.20
CA PHE A 396 -4.45 18.02 -3.48
C PHE A 396 -5.44 19.19 -3.36
N ASP A 397 -6.26 19.40 -4.39
CA ASP A 397 -7.20 20.52 -4.47
C ASP A 397 -8.59 20.09 -4.96
N LEU A 398 -9.56 20.00 -4.06
CA LEU A 398 -10.93 19.59 -4.40
C LEU A 398 -11.66 20.55 -5.34
N THR A 399 -11.15 21.75 -5.59
CA THR A 399 -11.73 22.68 -6.57
C THR A 399 -11.39 22.32 -8.02
N ASN A 400 -10.40 21.43 -8.21
CA ASN A 400 -10.05 20.89 -9.52
C ASN A 400 -10.90 19.66 -9.86
N ASP A 401 -11.61 19.70 -10.99
CA ASP A 401 -12.50 18.61 -11.43
C ASP A 401 -11.80 17.25 -11.53
N ALA A 402 -10.52 17.21 -11.94
CA ALA A 402 -9.77 15.96 -12.03
C ALA A 402 -9.50 15.34 -10.65
N TYR A 403 -9.18 16.17 -9.65
CA TYR A 403 -8.98 15.72 -8.27
C TYR A 403 -10.30 15.36 -7.59
N ALA A 404 -11.37 16.10 -7.85
CA ALA A 404 -12.70 15.80 -7.34
C ALA A 404 -13.22 14.44 -7.88
N SER A 405 -13.10 14.22 -9.20
CA SER A 405 -13.46 12.94 -9.83
C SER A 405 -12.62 11.80 -9.26
N PHE A 406 -11.31 12.01 -9.14
CA PHE A 406 -10.41 11.01 -8.57
C PHE A 406 -10.75 10.65 -7.12
N ALA A 407 -11.09 11.63 -6.27
CA ALA A 407 -11.53 11.35 -4.90
C ALA A 407 -12.81 10.51 -4.87
N ALA A 408 -13.74 10.73 -5.81
CA ALA A 408 -14.95 9.93 -5.93
C ALA A 408 -14.65 8.48 -6.33
N ASP A 409 -13.73 8.27 -7.29
CA ASP A 409 -13.31 6.93 -7.71
C ASP A 409 -12.61 6.17 -6.58
N VAL A 410 -11.72 6.86 -5.84
CA VAL A 410 -11.07 6.31 -4.64
C VAL A 410 -12.11 5.95 -3.59
N ALA A 411 -13.11 6.79 -3.36
CA ALA A 411 -14.18 6.54 -2.39
C ALA A 411 -15.01 5.30 -2.74
N ALA A 412 -15.38 5.14 -4.02
CA ALA A 412 -16.12 3.98 -4.50
C ALA A 412 -15.32 2.68 -4.32
N LEU A 413 -14.04 2.68 -4.70
CA LEU A 413 -13.16 1.51 -4.53
C LEU A 413 -12.89 1.21 -3.05
N TYR A 414 -12.64 2.24 -2.23
CA TYR A 414 -12.45 2.08 -0.79
C TYR A 414 -13.69 1.48 -0.12
N GLN A 415 -14.89 1.95 -0.47
CA GLN A 415 -16.15 1.39 0.05
C GLN A 415 -16.28 -0.11 -0.29
N ARG A 416 -15.90 -0.52 -1.50
CA ARG A 416 -15.89 -1.94 -1.89
C ARG A 416 -14.91 -2.74 -1.04
N LEU A 417 -13.68 -2.27 -0.90
CA LEU A 417 -12.60 -2.92 -0.15
C LEU A 417 -12.90 -3.06 1.36
N VAL A 418 -13.61 -2.11 1.95
CA VAL A 418 -13.95 -2.13 3.39
C VAL A 418 -15.27 -2.83 3.68
N SER A 419 -16.14 -3.05 2.67
CA SER A 419 -17.43 -3.74 2.87
C SER A 419 -17.31 -5.19 3.36
N GLY A 420 -16.16 -5.82 3.12
CA GLY A 420 -15.94 -7.24 3.42
C GLY A 420 -16.67 -8.22 2.48
N LYS A 421 -17.26 -7.73 1.39
CA LYS A 421 -17.95 -8.57 0.38
C LYS A 421 -16.99 -9.24 -0.61
N GLN A 422 -15.86 -8.59 -0.87
CA GLN A 422 -14.80 -9.05 -1.77
C GLN A 422 -13.45 -8.81 -1.09
N THR A 423 -12.48 -9.64 -1.41
CA THR A 423 -11.07 -9.43 -1.08
C THR A 423 -10.49 -8.29 -1.93
N ALA A 424 -9.34 -7.78 -1.52
CA ALA A 424 -8.57 -6.81 -2.30
C ALA A 424 -8.17 -7.37 -3.67
N LEU A 425 -7.87 -8.67 -3.75
CA LEU A 425 -7.49 -9.34 -4.99
C LEU A 425 -8.68 -9.50 -5.94
N GLU A 426 -9.83 -9.96 -5.45
CA GLU A 426 -11.07 -10.03 -6.26
C GLU A 426 -11.50 -8.63 -6.73
N THR A 427 -11.30 -7.60 -5.89
CA THR A 427 -11.54 -6.21 -6.30
C THR A 427 -10.59 -5.78 -7.43
N LEU A 428 -9.32 -6.19 -7.38
CA LEU A 428 -8.38 -5.94 -8.47
C LEU A 428 -8.79 -6.65 -9.75
N GLU A 429 -9.17 -7.93 -9.68
CA GLU A 429 -9.65 -8.70 -10.84
C GLU A 429 -10.86 -8.02 -11.49
N ASP A 430 -11.79 -7.50 -10.69
CA ASP A 430 -12.91 -6.70 -11.21
C ASP A 430 -12.45 -5.42 -11.90
N VAL A 431 -11.48 -4.69 -11.33
CA VAL A 431 -10.92 -3.49 -11.95
C VAL A 431 -10.24 -3.86 -13.27
N LEU A 432 -9.42 -4.91 -13.31
CA LEU A 432 -8.75 -5.38 -14.53
C LEU A 432 -9.75 -5.83 -15.60
N ARG A 433 -10.83 -6.51 -15.22
CA ARG A 433 -11.88 -6.91 -16.17
C ARG A 433 -12.63 -5.71 -16.76
N ASN A 434 -12.91 -4.70 -15.93
CA ASN A 434 -13.84 -3.63 -16.28
C ASN A 434 -13.19 -2.27 -16.59
N HIS A 435 -11.86 -2.16 -16.56
CA HIS A 435 -11.20 -0.86 -16.79
C HIS A 435 -11.36 -0.31 -18.22
N HIS A 436 -11.77 -1.14 -19.18
CA HIS A 436 -12.14 -0.71 -20.53
C HIS A 436 -13.61 -0.28 -20.63
N THR A 437 -14.48 -0.82 -19.77
CA THR A 437 -15.91 -0.45 -19.68
C THR A 437 -16.16 0.82 -18.87
N SER A 438 -15.10 1.48 -18.38
CA SER A 438 -15.16 2.73 -17.61
C SER A 438 -15.20 3.99 -18.50
N GLU A 439 -15.55 3.88 -19.78
CA GLU A 439 -16.25 5.00 -20.41
C GLU A 439 -17.64 5.03 -19.79
N TYR A 440 -18.00 6.16 -19.17
CA TYR A 440 -19.34 6.37 -18.60
C TYR A 440 -20.38 5.75 -19.55
N LEU A 441 -21.20 4.83 -19.05
CA LEU A 441 -22.39 4.36 -19.78
C LEU A 441 -23.34 5.55 -19.84
N ALA A 442 -23.12 6.41 -20.83
CA ALA A 442 -23.75 7.71 -20.99
C ALA A 442 -25.17 7.57 -21.55
N THR A 443 -25.47 6.40 -22.12
CA THR A 443 -26.75 6.11 -22.77
C THR A 443 -27.47 4.94 -22.13
N LYS A 444 -28.80 4.96 -22.28
CA LYS A 444 -29.67 3.86 -21.82
C LYS A 444 -29.33 2.54 -22.52
N GLU A 445 -28.90 2.61 -23.77
CA GLU A 445 -28.53 1.48 -24.62
C GLU A 445 -27.24 0.81 -24.16
N GLU A 446 -26.24 1.59 -23.74
CA GLU A 446 -25.00 1.10 -23.13
C GLU A 446 -25.28 0.39 -21.80
N VAL A 447 -26.10 1.00 -20.93
CA VAL A 447 -26.55 0.37 -19.68
C VAL A 447 -27.29 -0.95 -19.95
N ALA A 448 -28.21 -0.97 -20.92
CA ALA A 448 -28.95 -2.19 -21.27
C ALA A 448 -28.04 -3.30 -21.80
N THR A 449 -27.01 -2.94 -22.57
CA THR A 449 -26.04 -3.90 -23.12
C THR A 449 -25.16 -4.47 -22.02
N PHE A 450 -24.60 -3.60 -21.16
CA PHE A 450 -23.81 -4.03 -20.00
C PHE A 450 -24.60 -4.96 -19.07
N VAL A 451 -25.85 -4.60 -18.75
CA VAL A 451 -26.71 -5.46 -17.91
C VAL A 451 -26.94 -6.83 -18.55
N ARG A 452 -27.17 -6.90 -19.87
CA ARG A 452 -27.34 -8.18 -20.58
C ARG A 452 -26.07 -9.04 -20.54
N GLU A 453 -24.91 -8.44 -20.78
CA GLU A 453 -23.63 -9.13 -20.75
C GLU A 453 -23.26 -9.60 -19.33
N ALA A 454 -23.51 -8.77 -18.31
CA ALA A 454 -23.30 -9.12 -16.92
C ALA A 454 -24.18 -10.31 -16.50
N VAL A 455 -25.47 -10.28 -16.85
CA VAL A 455 -26.39 -11.41 -16.56
C VAL A 455 -25.96 -12.68 -17.31
N ALA A 456 -25.51 -12.56 -18.56
CA ALA A 456 -25.08 -13.71 -19.37
C ALA A 456 -23.74 -14.33 -18.91
N SER A 457 -22.85 -13.53 -18.32
CA SER A 457 -21.52 -13.96 -17.88
C SER A 457 -21.48 -14.45 -16.43
N VAL A 458 -22.48 -14.10 -15.62
CA VAL A 458 -22.60 -14.62 -14.25
C VAL A 458 -22.92 -16.11 -14.28
N GLN A 459 -22.06 -16.90 -13.62
CA GLN A 459 -22.30 -18.32 -13.42
C GLN A 459 -23.42 -18.49 -12.38
N ILE A 460 -24.61 -18.85 -12.83
CA ILE A 460 -25.77 -19.10 -11.96
C ILE A 460 -25.77 -20.59 -11.60
N ILE A 461 -25.71 -20.88 -10.29
CA ILE A 461 -26.00 -22.21 -9.76
C ILE A 461 -27.46 -22.18 -9.32
N ASP A 462 -28.35 -22.77 -10.13
CA ASP A 462 -29.75 -22.96 -9.77
C ASP A 462 -29.86 -24.17 -8.83
N VAL A 463 -30.21 -23.90 -7.56
CA VAL A 463 -30.36 -24.91 -6.53
C VAL A 463 -31.84 -25.24 -6.39
N HIS A 464 -32.37 -26.09 -7.29
CA HIS A 464 -33.74 -26.58 -7.18
C HIS A 464 -33.89 -27.43 -5.90
N THR A 465 -34.86 -27.09 -5.04
CA THR A 465 -34.88 -27.34 -3.58
C THR A 465 -34.94 -28.79 -3.10
N HIS A 466 -34.78 -29.80 -3.96
CA HIS A 466 -34.83 -31.22 -3.55
C HIS A 466 -33.78 -32.12 -4.22
N LEU A 467 -32.87 -31.55 -5.03
CA LEU A 467 -31.82 -32.30 -5.74
C LEU A 467 -30.43 -32.06 -5.14
N PHE A 468 -30.35 -31.99 -3.81
CA PHE A 468 -29.04 -31.88 -3.15
C PHE A 468 -28.25 -33.19 -3.27
N PRO A 469 -26.92 -33.13 -3.48
CA PRO A 469 -26.09 -34.33 -3.46
C PRO A 469 -25.97 -34.91 -2.03
N PRO A 470 -25.58 -36.19 -1.88
CA PRO A 470 -25.47 -36.85 -0.57
C PRO A 470 -24.61 -36.12 0.47
N SER A 471 -23.67 -35.28 0.04
CA SER A 471 -22.83 -34.45 0.93
C SER A 471 -23.61 -33.44 1.76
N HIS A 472 -24.84 -33.08 1.38
CA HIS A 472 -25.66 -32.09 2.09
C HIS A 472 -26.55 -32.69 3.18
N GLY A 473 -26.36 -33.98 3.48
CA GLY A 473 -26.98 -34.65 4.63
C GLY A 473 -28.50 -34.53 4.64
N LYS A 474 -29.06 -33.91 5.69
CA LYS A 474 -30.52 -33.79 5.90
C LYS A 474 -31.25 -32.96 4.83
N LEU A 475 -30.53 -32.22 3.99
CA LEU A 475 -31.12 -31.46 2.88
C LEU A 475 -31.32 -32.31 1.62
N MET A 476 -30.61 -33.44 1.48
CA MET A 476 -30.89 -34.42 0.44
C MET A 476 -32.14 -35.21 0.83
N LEU A 477 -33.30 -34.82 0.28
CA LEU A 477 -34.54 -35.57 0.43
C LEU A 477 -34.60 -36.66 -0.64
N TRP A 478 -34.82 -37.91 -0.24
CA TRP A 478 -34.88 -39.05 -1.15
C TRP A 478 -35.82 -40.14 -0.62
N GLY A 479 -36.24 -41.03 -1.51
CA GLY A 479 -37.19 -42.09 -1.20
C GLY A 479 -38.64 -41.71 -1.47
N ILE A 480 -39.51 -42.72 -1.47
CA ILE A 480 -40.89 -42.61 -1.95
C ILE A 480 -41.72 -41.61 -1.14
N ASN A 481 -41.50 -41.54 0.17
CA ASN A 481 -42.25 -40.62 1.04
C ASN A 481 -41.92 -39.16 0.71
N GLU A 482 -40.63 -38.82 0.54
CA GLU A 482 -40.21 -37.46 0.18
C GLU A 482 -40.70 -37.06 -1.21
N LEU A 483 -40.75 -38.01 -2.16
CA LEU A 483 -41.28 -37.79 -3.50
C LEU A 483 -42.79 -37.52 -3.48
N LEU A 484 -43.56 -38.33 -2.77
CA LEU A 484 -45.02 -38.21 -2.72
C LEU A 484 -45.49 -37.02 -1.87
N THR A 485 -44.75 -36.65 -0.82
CA THR A 485 -45.04 -35.42 -0.05
C THR A 485 -44.37 -34.18 -0.62
N TYR A 486 -43.98 -34.22 -1.90
CA TYR A 486 -43.48 -33.04 -2.60
C TYR A 486 -44.59 -31.99 -2.73
N HIS A 487 -44.23 -30.71 -2.58
CA HIS A 487 -45.20 -29.64 -2.36
C HIS A 487 -46.27 -29.52 -3.48
N TYR A 488 -45.95 -29.89 -4.73
CA TYR A 488 -46.96 -29.94 -5.79
C TYR A 488 -47.96 -31.09 -5.62
N LEU A 489 -47.52 -32.27 -5.20
CA LEU A 489 -48.44 -33.40 -4.97
C LEU A 489 -49.26 -33.22 -3.70
N VAL A 490 -48.69 -32.60 -2.66
CA VAL A 490 -49.45 -32.18 -1.47
C VAL A 490 -50.52 -31.16 -1.86
N ALA A 491 -50.18 -30.17 -2.70
CA ALA A 491 -51.14 -29.18 -3.18
C ALA A 491 -52.25 -29.82 -4.01
N GLU A 492 -51.91 -30.71 -4.94
CA GLU A 492 -52.87 -31.43 -5.78
C GLU A 492 -53.81 -32.32 -4.95
N PHE A 493 -53.27 -33.03 -3.96
CA PHE A 493 -54.05 -33.85 -3.04
C PHE A 493 -55.03 -32.99 -2.22
N LEU A 494 -54.57 -31.88 -1.64
CA LEU A 494 -55.44 -30.98 -0.84
C LEU A 494 -56.49 -30.26 -1.70
N GLN A 495 -56.26 -30.11 -3.01
CA GLN A 495 -57.26 -29.56 -3.94
C GLN A 495 -58.35 -30.58 -4.31
N THR A 496 -58.03 -31.88 -4.30
CA THR A 496 -58.90 -32.92 -4.86
C THR A 496 -59.48 -33.87 -3.82
N ALA A 497 -58.88 -33.98 -2.63
CA ALA A 497 -59.33 -34.85 -1.55
C ALA A 497 -60.26 -34.12 -0.57
N HIS A 498 -61.20 -34.84 0.04
CA HIS A 498 -62.05 -34.33 1.12
C HIS A 498 -61.33 -34.39 2.48
N MET A 499 -60.16 -33.74 2.58
CA MET A 499 -59.33 -33.69 3.80
C MET A 499 -58.98 -32.25 4.16
N GLN A 500 -59.09 -31.89 5.44
CA GLN A 500 -58.67 -30.57 5.90
C GLN A 500 -57.14 -30.49 6.03
N VAL A 501 -56.56 -29.33 5.74
CA VAL A 501 -55.10 -29.12 5.73
C VAL A 501 -54.49 -29.40 7.10
N GLU A 502 -55.16 -28.99 8.18
CA GLU A 502 -54.71 -29.18 9.56
C GLU A 502 -54.68 -30.67 9.94
N GLU A 503 -55.67 -31.44 9.46
CA GLU A 503 -55.71 -32.88 9.67
C GLU A 503 -54.57 -33.57 8.90
N PHE A 504 -54.40 -33.24 7.62
CA PHE A 504 -53.33 -33.78 6.79
C PHE A 504 -51.93 -33.51 7.40
N ASN A 505 -51.70 -32.28 7.86
CA ASN A 505 -50.45 -31.86 8.48
C ASN A 505 -50.18 -32.49 9.86
N SER A 506 -51.20 -33.06 10.51
CA SER A 506 -51.04 -33.80 11.77
C SER A 506 -50.46 -35.21 11.58
N TYR A 507 -50.51 -35.74 10.36
CA TYR A 507 -50.04 -37.09 10.06
C TYR A 507 -48.52 -37.16 9.86
N SER A 508 -47.95 -38.34 10.13
CA SER A 508 -46.56 -38.61 9.78
C SER A 508 -46.37 -38.53 8.27
N LYS A 509 -45.16 -38.19 7.81
CA LYS A 509 -44.83 -38.07 6.39
C LYS A 509 -45.12 -39.35 5.60
N GLU A 510 -44.90 -40.52 6.21
CA GLU A 510 -45.24 -41.81 5.62
C GLU A 510 -46.76 -41.96 5.40
N LYS A 511 -47.57 -41.56 6.38
CA LYS A 511 -49.03 -41.60 6.25
C LYS A 511 -49.53 -40.57 5.22
N GLN A 512 -48.93 -39.38 5.18
CA GLN A 512 -49.21 -38.39 4.15
C GLN A 512 -48.91 -38.92 2.75
N ALA A 513 -47.73 -39.52 2.55
CA ALA A 513 -47.35 -40.15 1.28
C ALA A 513 -48.33 -41.25 0.87
N GLY A 514 -48.74 -42.11 1.81
CA GLY A 514 -49.72 -43.16 1.56
C GLY A 514 -51.09 -42.63 1.13
N LEU A 515 -51.57 -41.56 1.77
CA LEU A 515 -52.84 -40.89 1.41
C LEU A 515 -52.77 -40.27 0.02
N ILE A 516 -51.67 -39.57 -0.29
CA ILE A 516 -51.43 -38.97 -1.60
C ILE A 516 -51.42 -40.06 -2.68
N TRP A 517 -50.67 -41.14 -2.45
CA TRP A 517 -50.60 -42.27 -3.37
C TRP A 517 -51.98 -42.84 -3.65
N GLN A 518 -52.73 -43.19 -2.61
CA GLN A 518 -54.04 -43.84 -2.75
C GLN A 518 -55.11 -42.96 -3.41
N HIS A 519 -54.96 -41.64 -3.37
CA HIS A 519 -55.96 -40.70 -3.88
C HIS A 519 -55.63 -40.16 -5.27
N LEU A 520 -54.36 -39.85 -5.54
CA LEU A 520 -53.94 -39.26 -6.82
C LEU A 520 -53.52 -40.30 -7.87
N PHE A 521 -53.20 -41.53 -7.47
CA PHE A 521 -52.70 -42.60 -8.35
C PHE A 521 -53.48 -43.90 -8.12
#